data_AF-A0A922WQK3-F1
#
_entry.id   AF-A0A922WQK3-F1
#
_cell.length_a   1.000
_cell.length_b   1.000
_cell.length_c   1.000
_cell.angle_alpha   90.00
_cell.angle_beta   90.00
_cell.angle_gamma   90.00
#
_symmetry.space_group_name_H-M   'P 1'
#
loop_
_entity.id
_entity.type
_entity.pdbx_description
1 polymer ?
#
loop_
_entity_poly.entity_id
_entity_poly.type
_entity_poly.pdbx_seq_one_letter_code
_entity_poly.pdbx_strand_id
1 'polypeptide(L)'
;MATVSGQVTLNGVPIETGSIVFAPIDGKGPVAGGKIKAGQYSFASPYGSKRVEINSPRVVGQQKTYDTPDSPVVDVVEEAIPATYNTATTITADVTPEGSRKFDFDVKAAAKPAKK
;
A
#
# COMPACT_ATOMS: atom_id res chain seq x y z
N MET A 1 11.89 14.63 11.63
CA MET A 1 11.39 13.77 10.53
C MET A 1 12.55 12.89 10.08
N ALA A 2 12.25 11.66 9.69
CA ALA A 2 13.22 10.71 9.18
C ALA A 2 12.77 10.21 7.81
N THR A 3 13.71 10.10 6.87
CA THR A 3 13.45 9.40 5.61
C THR A 3 13.35 7.92 5.89
N VAL A 4 12.18 7.34 5.64
CA VAL A 4 11.94 5.90 5.69
C VAL A 4 11.89 5.36 4.26
N SER A 5 12.45 4.19 4.07
CA SER A 5 12.41 3.47 2.80
C SER A 5 12.14 2.00 3.04
N GLY A 6 11.90 1.26 1.97
CA GLY A 6 11.61 -0.16 2.11
C GLY A 6 11.08 -0.77 0.85
N GLN A 7 10.87 -2.08 0.92
CA GLN A 7 10.29 -2.87 -0.14
C GLN A 7 8.97 -3.50 0.32
N VAL A 8 7.98 -3.52 -0.57
CA VAL A 8 6.70 -4.20 -0.39
C VAL A 8 6.57 -5.30 -1.43
N THR A 9 6.38 -6.52 -0.97
CA THR A 9 6.15 -7.70 -1.79
C THR A 9 4.76 -8.26 -1.52
N LEU A 10 4.08 -8.70 -2.57
CA LEU A 10 2.79 -9.37 -2.54
C LEU A 10 2.99 -10.85 -2.88
N ASN A 11 2.84 -11.73 -1.89
CA ASN A 11 3.15 -13.16 -2.03
C ASN A 11 4.56 -13.40 -2.61
N GLY A 12 5.56 -12.65 -2.14
CA GLY A 12 6.93 -12.71 -2.65
C GLY A 12 7.18 -11.98 -3.99
N VAL A 13 6.16 -11.39 -4.62
CA VAL A 13 6.30 -10.62 -5.87
C VAL A 13 6.28 -9.11 -5.56
N PRO A 14 7.29 -8.31 -5.94
CA PRO A 14 7.26 -6.87 -5.71
C PRO A 14 6.04 -6.21 -6.39
N ILE A 15 5.31 -5.38 -5.65
CA ILE A 15 4.11 -4.73 -6.21
C ILE A 15 4.49 -3.66 -7.22
N GLU A 16 3.92 -3.67 -8.43
CA GLU A 16 4.28 -2.68 -9.45
C GLU A 16 3.95 -1.25 -9.02
N THR A 17 2.75 -1.06 -8.46
CA THR A 17 2.29 0.23 -7.95
C THR A 17 1.49 0.07 -6.67
N GLY A 18 1.57 1.09 -5.82
CA GLY A 18 0.80 1.16 -4.59
C GLY A 18 1.03 2.46 -3.84
N SER A 19 0.51 2.53 -2.63
CA SER A 19 0.73 3.62 -1.69
C SER A 19 0.90 3.05 -0.30
N ILE A 20 1.78 3.67 0.47
CA ILE A 20 2.04 3.32 1.86
C ILE A 20 1.83 4.55 2.72
N VAL A 21 1.13 4.37 3.83
CA VAL A 21 0.79 5.43 4.76
C VAL A 21 1.18 4.99 6.17
N PHE A 22 1.91 5.86 6.85
CA PHE A 22 2.32 5.75 8.23
C PHE A 22 1.44 6.71 9.03
N ALA A 23 0.43 6.15 9.67
CA ALA A 23 -0.45 6.88 10.57
C ALA A 23 0.04 6.72 12.01
N PRO A 24 -0.06 7.74 12.87
CA PRO A 24 0.35 7.61 14.26
C PRO A 24 -0.60 6.65 15.02
N ILE A 25 -0.04 5.72 15.79
CA ILE A 25 -0.85 4.67 16.47
C ILE A 25 -1.80 5.26 17.52
N ASP A 26 -1.44 6.39 18.11
CA ASP A 26 -2.22 7.14 19.09
C ASP A 26 -3.31 7.99 18.42
N GLY A 27 -3.38 8.00 17.08
CA GLY A 27 -4.27 8.83 16.29
C GLY A 27 -3.98 10.32 16.41
N LYS A 28 -2.87 10.71 17.03
CA LYS A 28 -2.52 12.09 17.33
C LYS A 28 -1.27 12.49 16.56
N GLY A 29 -1.47 13.36 15.57
CA GLY A 29 -0.40 13.95 14.80
C GLY A 29 -0.52 13.68 13.30
N PRO A 30 0.46 14.17 12.52
CA PRO A 30 0.41 14.08 11.08
C PRO A 30 0.65 12.65 10.60
N VAL A 31 -0.20 12.23 9.67
CA VAL A 31 0.02 11.09 8.77
C VAL A 31 1.11 11.45 7.77
N ALA A 32 1.97 10.49 7.46
CA ALA A 32 2.98 10.60 6.42
C ALA A 32 2.88 9.39 5.49
N GLY A 33 3.07 9.58 4.20
CA GLY A 33 2.97 8.47 3.26
C GLY A 33 3.69 8.74 1.96
N GLY A 34 3.89 7.67 1.19
CA GLY A 34 4.58 7.68 -0.09
C GLY A 34 3.90 6.77 -1.09
N LYS A 35 4.23 6.96 -2.37
CA LYS A 35 3.85 6.01 -3.42
C LYS A 35 4.88 4.88 -3.47
N ILE A 36 4.39 3.68 -3.68
CA ILE A 36 5.20 2.48 -3.93
C ILE A 36 5.29 2.31 -5.44
N LYS A 37 6.51 2.14 -5.96
CA LYS A 37 6.79 1.89 -7.37
C LYS A 37 7.79 0.75 -7.49
N ALA A 38 7.49 -0.25 -8.31
CA ALA A 38 8.32 -1.45 -8.50
C ALA A 38 8.72 -2.11 -7.16
N GLY A 39 7.78 -2.17 -6.22
CA GLY A 39 7.92 -2.71 -4.88
C GLY A 39 8.64 -1.78 -3.93
N GLN A 40 9.20 -0.66 -4.35
CA GLN A 40 10.00 0.21 -3.49
C GLN A 40 9.27 1.49 -3.13
N TYR A 41 9.52 1.99 -1.92
CA TYR A 41 9.01 3.28 -1.49
C TYR A 41 10.07 4.05 -0.70
N SER A 42 9.93 5.38 -0.69
CA SER A 42 10.77 6.28 0.08
C SER A 42 10.03 7.59 0.35
N PHE A 43 9.90 7.99 1.62
CA PHE A 43 9.26 9.23 2.02
C PHE A 43 9.73 9.68 3.41
N ALA A 44 9.50 10.94 3.76
CA ALA A 44 9.82 11.46 5.08
C ALA A 44 8.66 11.24 6.06
N SER A 45 8.92 10.54 7.17
CA SER A 45 7.95 10.28 8.23
C SER A 45 8.38 10.93 9.56
N PRO A 46 7.45 11.47 10.38
CA PRO A 46 7.74 11.89 11.74
C PRO A 46 8.19 10.72 12.63
N TYR A 47 8.96 11.03 13.67
CA TYR A 47 9.38 10.03 14.65
C TYR A 47 8.21 9.50 15.49
N GLY A 48 8.43 8.33 16.09
CA GLY A 48 7.50 7.64 16.97
C GLY A 48 6.82 6.45 16.30
N SER A 49 5.97 5.77 17.08
CA SER A 49 5.28 4.55 16.64
C SER A 49 4.16 4.87 15.66
N LYS A 50 4.23 4.27 14.47
CA LYS A 50 3.26 4.44 13.39
C LYS A 50 2.63 3.11 13.02
N ARG A 51 1.33 3.09 12.77
CA ARG A 51 0.67 2.00 12.05
C ARG A 51 0.94 2.16 10.56
N VAL A 52 1.17 1.05 9.87
CA VAL A 52 1.52 1.04 8.45
C VAL A 52 0.35 0.52 7.65
N GLU A 53 -0.25 1.38 6.84
CA GLU A 53 -1.36 1.09 5.97
C GLU A 53 -0.83 0.99 4.54
N ILE A 54 -0.97 -0.19 3.92
CA ILE A 54 -0.47 -0.44 2.57
C ILE A 54 -1.67 -0.64 1.64
N ASN A 55 -1.78 0.17 0.61
CA ASN A 55 -2.74 -0.01 -0.48
C ASN A 55 -1.98 -0.36 -1.76
N SER A 56 -2.49 -1.32 -2.52
CA SER A 56 -1.99 -1.60 -3.87
C SER A 56 -3.19 -1.87 -4.77
N PRO A 57 -3.78 -0.80 -5.34
CA PRO A 57 -4.74 -0.97 -6.42
C PRO A 57 -3.99 -1.52 -7.63
N ARG A 58 -4.35 -2.72 -8.08
CA ARG A 58 -3.80 -3.30 -9.31
C ARG A 58 -4.88 -3.30 -10.39
N VAL A 59 -4.49 -3.01 -11.63
CA VAL A 59 -5.38 -3.20 -12.78
C VAL A 59 -5.51 -4.71 -13.01
N VAL A 60 -6.71 -5.25 -12.80
CA VAL A 60 -7.01 -6.68 -12.99
C VAL A 60 -7.65 -6.99 -14.34
N GLY A 61 -7.92 -5.96 -15.13
CA GLY A 61 -8.48 -6.10 -16.46
C GLY A 61 -8.95 -4.77 -17.00
N GLN A 62 -9.52 -4.82 -18.20
CA GLN A 62 -10.10 -3.67 -18.88
C GLN A 62 -11.54 -4.02 -19.22
N GLN A 63 -12.48 -3.14 -18.87
CA GLN A 63 -13.90 -3.34 -19.15
C GLN A 63 -14.40 -2.20 -20.03
N LYS A 64 -15.21 -2.52 -21.04
CA LYS A 64 -15.95 -1.50 -21.77
C LYS A 64 -16.97 -0.85 -20.84
N THR A 65 -17.05 0.47 -20.89
CA THR A 65 -18.03 1.24 -20.10
C THR A 65 -19.48 0.92 -20.53
N TYR A 66 -19.69 0.57 -21.81
CA TYR A 66 -20.98 0.26 -22.43
C TYR A 66 -20.86 -0.92 -23.38
N ASP A 67 -21.97 -1.61 -23.64
CA ASP A 67 -22.08 -2.72 -24.60
C ASP A 67 -22.25 -2.20 -26.04
N THR A 68 -21.35 -1.31 -26.46
CA THR A 68 -21.32 -0.72 -27.81
C THR A 68 -19.91 -0.83 -28.42
N PRO A 69 -19.78 -0.84 -29.76
CA PRO A 69 -18.48 -0.93 -30.44
C PRO A 69 -17.53 0.23 -30.09
N ASP A 70 -18.07 1.46 -29.99
CA ASP A 70 -17.33 2.70 -29.70
C ASP A 70 -17.11 2.98 -28.20
N SER A 71 -17.42 2.03 -27.31
CA SER A 71 -17.32 2.28 -25.88
C SER A 71 -15.85 2.49 -25.45
N PRO A 72 -15.56 3.52 -24.63
CA PRO A 72 -14.26 3.67 -23.98
C PRO A 72 -14.02 2.49 -23.03
N VAL A 73 -12.77 2.02 -23.02
CA VAL A 73 -12.30 0.96 -22.15
C VAL A 73 -11.76 1.59 -20.88
N VAL A 74 -12.24 1.14 -19.72
CA VAL A 74 -11.75 1.58 -18.41
C VAL A 74 -10.97 0.46 -17.75
N ASP A 75 -9.87 0.83 -17.11
CA ASP A 75 -9.09 -0.11 -16.29
C ASP A 75 -9.90 -0.50 -15.06
N VAL A 76 -10.18 -1.80 -14.92
CA VAL A 76 -10.77 -2.38 -13.72
C VAL A 76 -9.65 -2.50 -12.70
N VAL A 77 -9.66 -1.62 -11.72
CA VAL A 77 -8.76 -1.68 -10.57
C VAL A 77 -9.39 -2.50 -9.44
N GLU A 78 -8.61 -3.42 -8.87
CA GLU A 78 -8.98 -4.20 -7.70
C GLU A 78 -7.92 -3.98 -6.61
N GLU A 79 -8.36 -3.85 -5.36
CA GLU A 79 -7.42 -3.77 -4.26
C GLU A 79 -6.79 -5.14 -4.02
N ALA A 80 -5.49 -5.24 -4.24
CA ALA A 80 -4.76 -6.50 -4.12
C ALA A 80 -4.47 -6.87 -2.67
N ILE A 81 -4.48 -5.89 -1.76
CA ILE A 81 -4.06 -6.03 -0.37
C ILE A 81 -5.31 -6.12 0.54
N PRO A 82 -5.39 -7.10 1.45
CA PRO A 82 -6.54 -7.23 2.33
C PRO A 82 -6.53 -6.17 3.42
N ALA A 83 -7.71 -5.91 4.00
CA ALA A 83 -7.89 -4.95 5.08
C ALA A 83 -6.95 -5.18 6.28
N THR A 84 -6.48 -6.42 6.51
CA THR A 84 -5.52 -6.78 7.58
C THR A 84 -4.13 -6.15 7.43
N TYR A 85 -3.82 -5.61 6.25
CA TYR A 85 -2.59 -4.86 5.95
C TYR A 85 -2.89 -3.41 5.56
N ASN A 86 -4.17 -3.01 5.62
CA ASN A 86 -4.67 -1.70 5.27
C ASN A 86 -5.44 -1.08 6.43
N THR A 87 -6.77 -1.01 6.35
CA THR A 87 -7.63 -0.31 7.31
C THR A 87 -7.61 -0.95 8.71
N ALA A 88 -7.48 -2.27 8.75
CA ALA A 88 -7.31 -3.07 9.96
C ALA A 88 -5.86 -3.57 10.08
N THR A 89 -4.90 -2.75 9.64
CA THR A 89 -3.48 -3.10 9.72
C THR A 89 -3.07 -3.39 11.16
N THR A 90 -2.43 -4.54 11.35
CA THR A 90 -1.72 -4.87 12.59
C THR A 90 -0.23 -4.57 12.49
N ILE A 91 0.22 -4.00 11.36
CA ILE A 91 1.61 -3.65 11.14
C ILE A 91 1.91 -2.32 11.82
N THR A 92 2.94 -2.33 12.65
CA THR A 92 3.49 -1.13 13.28
C THR A 92 4.95 -0.97 12.89
N ALA A 93 5.34 0.25 12.54
CA ALA A 93 6.72 0.65 12.33
C ALA A 93 7.09 1.73 13.34
N ASP A 94 8.17 1.52 14.07
CA ASP A 94 8.71 2.52 14.98
C ASP A 94 9.79 3.32 14.27
N VAL A 95 9.53 4.62 14.06
CA VAL A 95 10.46 5.50 13.36
C VAL A 95 11.32 6.21 14.40
N THR A 96 12.53 5.73 14.61
CA THR A 96 13.50 6.30 15.55
C THR A 96 14.45 7.30 14.89
N PRO A 97 14.98 8.28 15.65
CA PRO A 97 16.03 9.17 15.16
C PRO A 97 17.34 8.42 14.84
N GLU A 98 17.61 7.34 15.56
CA GLU A 98 18.82 6.53 15.43
C GLU A 98 18.46 5.13 14.93
N GLY A 99 19.22 4.57 13.98
CA GLY A 99 19.01 3.21 13.46
C GLY A 99 18.53 3.11 12.02
N SER A 100 18.27 1.87 11.59
CA SER A 100 17.83 1.52 10.24
C SER A 100 16.38 1.95 10.00
N ARG A 101 16.17 2.85 9.04
CA ARG A 101 14.85 3.36 8.62
C ARG A 101 14.32 2.60 7.40
N LYS A 102 14.78 1.37 7.24
CA LYS A 102 14.39 0.46 6.16
C LYS A 102 13.37 -0.53 6.70
N PHE A 103 12.14 -0.50 6.18
CA PHE A 103 11.06 -1.39 6.59
C PHE A 103 10.57 -2.18 5.39
N ASP A 104 10.85 -3.48 5.36
CA ASP A 104 10.38 -4.34 4.28
C ASP A 104 9.10 -5.07 4.72
N PHE A 105 8.08 -5.07 3.88
CA PHE A 105 6.76 -5.64 4.17
C PHE A 105 6.40 -6.72 3.15
N ASP A 106 6.27 -7.97 3.63
CA ASP A 106 5.67 -9.03 2.85
C ASP A 106 4.17 -9.09 3.15
N VAL A 107 3.38 -8.57 2.21
CA VAL A 107 1.92 -8.59 2.26
C VAL A 107 1.39 -9.80 1.50
N LYS A 108 0.29 -10.35 1.98
CA LYS A 108 -0.41 -11.43 1.26
C LYS A 108 -1.54 -10.82 0.47
N ALA A 109 -1.77 -11.34 -0.74
CA ALA A 109 -2.88 -10.87 -1.54
C ALA A 109 -4.22 -11.20 -0.88
N ALA A 110 -5.17 -10.28 -0.95
CA ALA A 110 -6.55 -10.57 -0.63
C ALA A 110 -7.01 -11.70 -1.56
N ALA A 111 -7.53 -12.78 -0.99
CA ALA A 111 -8.26 -13.76 -1.78
C ALA A 111 -9.42 -13.01 -2.42
N LYS A 112 -9.41 -12.90 -3.76
CA LYS A 112 -10.47 -12.23 -4.53
C LYS A 112 -11.84 -12.64 -3.95
N PRO A 113 -12.75 -11.72 -3.61
CA PRO A 113 -14.15 -12.11 -3.58
C PRO A 113 -14.46 -12.51 -5.01
N ALA A 114 -14.59 -13.82 -5.26
CA ALA A 114 -15.08 -14.34 -6.53
C ALA A 114 -16.40 -13.61 -6.79
N LYS A 115 -16.41 -12.67 -7.75
CA LYS A 115 -17.64 -12.08 -8.25
C LYS A 115 -18.50 -13.25 -8.70
N LYS A 116 -19.58 -13.47 -7.94
CA LYS A 116 -20.62 -14.46 -8.21
C LYS A 116 -21.47 -13.99 -9.39
#